data_AF-A0A3B3DYF1-F1
#
_entry.id   AF-A0A3B3DYF1-F1
#
_cell.length_a   1.000
_cell.length_b   1.000
_cell.length_c   1.000
_cell.angle_alpha   90.00
_cell.angle_beta   90.00
_cell.angle_gamma   90.00
#
_symmetry.space_group_name_H-M   'P 1'
#
loop_
_entity.id
_entity.type
_entity.pdbx_description
1 polymer ?
#
loop_
_entity_poly.entity_id
_entity_poly.type
_entity_poly.pdbx_seq_one_letter_code
_entity_poly.pdbx_strand_id
1 'polypeptide(L)'
;MTSVDVLSRYIEFKKDQLYFAMLQQKMKSTSDRHCFCIDEELAYENFYADFGPLNLAMFYRFCCKLTKKLKSITLSNKKIIFYTCGDQKKQANAAYLIGSYAVMYLNMTPEEAHSLLVSRNSAYIPFRDASFGTCMYNLNILDCLRGVHKALQYGWLDFSNFDVEEYEHYERAENGDLNWIIPGKFLAFSGPHPKSKIENGYPLHAPEAYIPYFRKHNITTIIRLNKKMYDARRFTDSGFEHHDLFFVDGSTPNDSIVRKFLNICESAEGGVAVHCKAGLGRTGTLIGCYMMKHYCLTAAEAIAWIRICRPGSIIGPQQNFVEEKQNSLWAEGDVFREKMLKERENGKKAVTRILSGVDEITINGSNNNRTARKEEVESYNDEEERNGLTQGDKLRALKSKRQAKASSGSLSQEENRMHTRSASQSLSKVIMQPNVQGCISSLTQSDPSDSRKRTRASLPANGVGKRRIVSRPRRGCRSFPPIRLSKLCHALPKAWPPLLR
;
A
#
# COMPACT_ATOMS: atom_id res chain seq x y z
N MET A 1 24.92 -22.19 -22.24
CA MET A 1 25.27 -21.30 -21.10
C MET A 1 25.87 -22.15 -20.01
N THR A 2 27.12 -21.91 -19.64
CA THR A 2 27.81 -22.68 -18.58
C THR A 2 27.24 -22.32 -17.20
N SER A 3 27.27 -23.26 -16.26
CA SER A 3 26.69 -23.13 -14.90
C SER A 3 27.25 -21.95 -14.09
N VAL A 4 28.47 -21.51 -14.40
CA VAL A 4 29.18 -20.42 -13.70
C VAL A 4 28.58 -19.04 -14.02
N ASP A 5 28.01 -18.86 -15.22
CA ASP A 5 27.46 -17.59 -15.69
C ASP A 5 26.03 -17.32 -15.16
N VAL A 6 25.40 -18.36 -14.60
CA VAL A 6 24.04 -18.31 -14.03
C VAL A 6 24.09 -17.93 -12.55
N LEU A 7 25.15 -18.32 -11.82
CA LEU A 7 25.34 -18.03 -10.39
C LEU A 7 25.63 -16.55 -10.10
N SER A 8 26.20 -15.81 -11.05
CA SER A 8 26.47 -14.36 -10.91
C SER A 8 25.20 -13.50 -10.85
N ARG A 9 24.04 -14.06 -11.26
CA ARG A 9 22.75 -13.36 -11.32
C ARG A 9 21.82 -13.67 -10.16
N TYR A 10 22.24 -14.55 -9.24
CA TYR A 10 21.45 -14.92 -8.07
C TYR A 10 21.86 -14.12 -6.84
N ILE A 11 20.87 -13.55 -6.17
CA ILE A 11 20.99 -12.89 -4.88
C ILE A 11 20.47 -13.88 -3.84
N GLU A 12 21.36 -14.34 -2.96
CA GLU A 12 21.01 -15.29 -1.91
C GLU A 12 20.38 -14.55 -0.72
N PHE A 13 19.10 -14.84 -0.46
CA PHE A 13 18.34 -14.29 0.67
C PHE A 13 18.35 -15.23 1.88
N LYS A 14 18.39 -16.55 1.63
CA LYS A 14 18.53 -17.57 2.66
C LYS A 14 19.47 -18.65 2.16
N LYS A 15 20.53 -18.88 2.93
CA LYS A 15 21.63 -19.79 2.57
C LYS A 15 21.12 -21.13 2.07
N ASP A 16 21.54 -21.49 0.86
CA ASP A 16 21.22 -22.75 0.18
C ASP A 16 19.72 -23.06 0.00
N GLN A 17 18.83 -22.09 0.24
CA GLN A 17 17.39 -22.31 0.22
C GLN A 17 16.62 -21.32 -0.66
N LEU A 18 16.93 -20.02 -0.58
CA LEU A 18 16.15 -18.97 -1.24
C LEU A 18 17.05 -17.99 -1.99
N TYR A 19 16.75 -17.84 -3.27
CA TYR A 19 17.47 -16.93 -4.17
C TYR A 19 16.48 -16.06 -4.95
N PHE A 20 16.92 -14.84 -5.24
CA PHE A 20 16.27 -13.90 -6.16
C PHE A 20 17.09 -13.73 -7.44
N ALA A 21 16.44 -13.62 -8.60
CA ALA A 21 17.12 -13.47 -9.88
C ALA A 21 16.39 -12.52 -10.85
N MET A 22 17.15 -11.68 -11.55
CA MET A 22 16.66 -10.95 -12.72
C MET A 22 17.21 -11.58 -13.99
N LEU A 23 16.33 -12.05 -14.86
CA LEU A 23 16.67 -12.90 -16.01
C LEU A 23 16.11 -12.31 -17.31
N GLN A 24 16.75 -12.63 -18.44
CA GLN A 24 16.25 -12.22 -19.76
C GLN A 24 15.21 -13.19 -20.33
N GLN A 25 15.19 -14.44 -19.83
CA GLN A 25 14.33 -15.50 -20.33
C GLN A 25 13.81 -16.36 -19.17
N LYS A 26 12.61 -16.91 -19.35
CA LYS A 26 11.97 -17.79 -18.35
C LYS A 26 12.90 -18.96 -18.02
N MET A 27 12.99 -19.26 -16.72
CA MET A 27 13.83 -20.34 -16.22
C MET A 27 12.98 -21.57 -15.88
N LYS A 28 13.38 -22.73 -16.39
CA LYS A 28 12.74 -24.01 -16.06
C LYS A 28 13.30 -24.57 -14.75
N SER A 29 12.42 -25.16 -13.94
CA SER A 29 12.80 -25.96 -12.77
C SER A 29 13.58 -27.21 -13.19
N THR A 30 14.44 -27.71 -12.31
CA THR A 30 15.28 -28.91 -12.50
C THR A 30 15.17 -29.83 -11.27
N SER A 31 16.01 -30.87 -11.19
CA SER A 31 16.06 -31.77 -10.03
C SER A 31 16.54 -31.07 -8.76
N ASP A 32 17.44 -30.10 -8.88
CA ASP A 32 18.12 -29.37 -7.81
C ASP A 32 17.51 -27.98 -7.48
N ARG A 33 16.63 -27.45 -8.34
CA ARG A 33 15.99 -26.14 -8.12
C ARG A 33 14.53 -26.07 -8.54
N HIS A 34 13.78 -25.24 -7.84
CA HIS A 34 12.40 -24.87 -8.17
C HIS A 34 12.33 -23.39 -8.51
N CYS A 35 11.97 -23.06 -9.74
CA CYS A 35 11.89 -21.68 -10.21
C CYS A 35 10.44 -21.21 -10.26
N PHE A 36 10.18 -19.96 -9.88
CA PHE A 36 8.87 -19.32 -10.06
C PHE A 36 9.00 -17.80 -10.22
N CYS A 37 8.03 -17.19 -10.89
CA CYS A 37 7.89 -15.73 -11.00
C CYS A 37 6.45 -15.30 -10.68
N ILE A 38 6.22 -13.99 -10.61
CA ILE A 38 4.91 -13.37 -10.39
C ILE A 38 4.54 -12.35 -11.48
N ASP A 39 5.36 -12.24 -12.53
CA ASP A 39 5.28 -11.18 -13.54
C ASP A 39 3.91 -11.08 -14.25
N GLU A 40 3.21 -12.22 -14.42
CA GLU A 40 1.89 -12.29 -15.07
C GLU A 40 0.76 -12.63 -14.08
N GLU A 41 1.07 -12.71 -12.78
CA GLU A 41 0.12 -13.11 -11.72
C GLU A 41 -0.23 -11.93 -10.81
N LEU A 42 0.77 -11.16 -10.38
CA LEU A 42 0.59 -10.01 -9.50
C LEU A 42 0.91 -8.74 -10.30
N ALA A 43 -0.10 -8.22 -10.98
CA ALA A 43 0.03 -7.05 -11.84
C ALA A 43 -0.44 -5.78 -11.11
N TYR A 44 0.40 -4.75 -11.09
CA TYR A 44 0.01 -3.44 -10.57
C TYR A 44 -0.99 -2.75 -11.50
N GLU A 45 -2.09 -2.26 -10.94
CA GLU A 45 -3.12 -1.53 -11.66
C GLU A 45 -2.85 -0.01 -11.65
N ASN A 46 -2.21 0.50 -12.69
CA ASN A 46 -1.74 1.89 -12.76
C ASN A 46 -2.81 2.96 -13.02
N PHE A 47 -2.75 4.09 -12.30
CA PHE A 47 -3.54 5.28 -12.61
C PHE A 47 -3.08 5.97 -13.87
N TYR A 48 -1.80 6.30 -13.92
CA TYR A 48 -1.20 6.92 -15.08
C TYR A 48 0.11 6.22 -15.38
N ALA A 49 1.24 6.77 -14.93
CA ALA A 49 2.56 6.20 -15.16
C ALA A 49 3.13 5.53 -13.89
N ASP A 50 2.43 5.61 -12.76
CA ASP A 50 2.71 4.82 -11.56
C ASP A 50 2.71 3.32 -11.89
N PHE A 51 3.60 2.56 -11.25
CA PHE A 51 3.77 1.14 -11.55
C PHE A 51 3.95 0.28 -10.29
N GLY A 52 3.88 0.89 -9.10
CA GLY A 52 4.13 0.24 -7.84
C GLY A 52 4.23 1.25 -6.68
N PRO A 53 4.59 0.77 -5.46
CA PRO A 53 4.80 -0.64 -5.12
C PRO A 53 3.50 -1.47 -5.21
N LEU A 54 3.61 -2.80 -5.36
CA LEU A 54 2.46 -3.70 -5.28
C LEU A 54 1.77 -3.59 -3.91
N ASN A 55 0.44 -3.70 -3.92
CA ASN A 55 -0.40 -3.43 -2.76
C ASN A 55 -0.34 -4.55 -1.69
N LEU A 56 -1.04 -4.35 -0.57
CA LEU A 56 -1.00 -5.25 0.57
C LEU A 56 -1.52 -6.67 0.27
N ALA A 57 -2.59 -6.81 -0.53
CA ALA A 57 -3.09 -8.12 -0.95
C ALA A 57 -2.09 -8.87 -1.82
N MET A 58 -1.46 -8.19 -2.78
CA MET A 58 -0.42 -8.78 -3.62
C MET A 58 0.81 -9.18 -2.80
N PHE A 59 1.19 -8.37 -1.81
CA PHE A 59 2.27 -8.71 -0.88
C PHE A 59 1.91 -9.94 -0.03
N TYR A 60 0.69 -10.00 0.51
CA TYR A 60 0.19 -11.17 1.24
C TYR A 60 0.22 -12.45 0.38
N ARG A 61 -0.29 -12.39 -0.85
CA ARG A 61 -0.32 -13.52 -1.78
C ARG A 61 1.09 -13.99 -2.13
N PHE A 62 2.04 -13.07 -2.34
CA PHE A 62 3.44 -13.40 -2.53
C PHE A 62 4.03 -14.13 -1.30
N CYS A 63 3.82 -13.61 -0.10
CA CYS A 63 4.28 -14.21 1.15
C CYS A 63 3.73 -15.63 1.35
N CYS A 64 2.44 -15.83 1.10
CA CYS A 64 1.80 -17.14 1.17
C CYS A 64 2.43 -18.12 0.17
N LYS A 65 2.58 -17.70 -1.09
CA LYS A 65 3.15 -18.51 -2.17
C LYS A 65 4.58 -18.93 -1.88
N LEU A 66 5.43 -17.99 -1.46
CA LEU A 66 6.82 -18.26 -1.14
C LEU A 66 6.95 -19.15 0.10
N THR A 67 6.18 -18.89 1.15
CA THR A 67 6.17 -19.72 2.37
C THR A 67 5.69 -21.14 2.10
N LYS A 68 4.63 -21.33 1.29
CA LYS A 68 4.14 -22.65 0.84
C LYS A 68 5.26 -23.42 0.13
N LYS A 69 6.04 -22.76 -0.73
CA LYS A 69 7.18 -23.38 -1.42
C LYS A 69 8.31 -23.76 -0.47
N LEU A 70 8.67 -22.87 0.45
CA LEU A 70 9.74 -23.12 1.43
C LEU A 70 9.39 -24.23 2.43
N LYS A 71 8.11 -24.43 2.74
CA LYS A 71 7.62 -25.50 3.63
C LYS A 71 7.28 -26.80 2.91
N SER A 72 7.31 -26.83 1.58
CA SER A 72 6.91 -28.01 0.81
C SER A 72 7.93 -29.14 0.95
N ILE A 73 7.49 -30.31 1.42
CA ILE A 73 8.32 -31.52 1.56
C ILE A 73 8.90 -31.92 0.20
N THR A 74 8.12 -31.81 -0.89
CA THR A 74 8.58 -32.14 -2.25
C THR A 74 9.68 -31.21 -2.77
N LEU A 75 9.87 -30.05 -2.12
CA LEU A 75 10.86 -29.04 -2.50
C LEU A 75 11.99 -28.91 -1.46
N SER A 76 12.00 -29.71 -0.39
CA SER A 76 12.95 -29.55 0.74
C SER A 76 14.42 -29.64 0.32
N ASN A 77 14.71 -30.45 -0.71
CA ASN A 77 16.06 -30.66 -1.23
C ASN A 77 16.37 -29.77 -2.45
N LYS A 78 15.52 -28.79 -2.75
CA LYS A 78 15.66 -27.91 -3.92
C LYS A 78 15.93 -26.47 -3.49
N LYS A 79 16.77 -25.79 -4.26
CA LYS A 79 16.93 -24.33 -4.16
C LYS A 79 15.69 -23.65 -4.72
N ILE A 80 15.03 -22.80 -3.93
CA ILE A 80 13.89 -22.00 -4.38
C ILE A 80 14.41 -20.73 -5.05
N ILE A 81 14.13 -20.57 -6.34
CA ILE A 81 14.55 -19.42 -7.15
C ILE A 81 13.30 -18.58 -7.48
N PHE A 82 13.13 -17.47 -6.78
CA PHE A 82 12.20 -16.43 -7.19
C PHE A 82 12.87 -15.59 -8.28
N TYR A 83 12.28 -15.49 -9.45
CA TYR A 83 12.85 -14.70 -10.54
C TYR A 83 11.83 -13.76 -11.17
N THR A 84 12.34 -12.79 -11.91
CA THR A 84 11.57 -11.94 -12.82
C THR A 84 12.26 -11.90 -14.18
N CYS A 85 11.46 -11.94 -15.24
CA CYS A 85 11.86 -11.66 -16.62
C CYS A 85 11.21 -10.38 -17.15
N GLY A 86 10.52 -9.66 -16.27
CA GLY A 86 9.79 -8.47 -16.62
C GLY A 86 10.69 -7.28 -16.92
N ASP A 87 10.04 -6.21 -17.38
CA ASP A 87 10.66 -4.91 -17.57
C ASP A 87 11.16 -4.33 -16.23
N GLN A 88 11.80 -3.16 -16.28
CA GLN A 88 12.34 -2.49 -15.08
C GLN A 88 11.27 -2.23 -13.99
N LYS A 89 9.99 -2.07 -14.39
CA LYS A 89 8.88 -1.87 -13.45
C LYS A 89 8.55 -3.16 -12.71
N LYS A 90 8.44 -4.28 -13.43
CA LYS A 90 8.25 -5.61 -12.84
C LYS A 90 9.46 -6.00 -11.96
N GLN A 91 10.67 -5.65 -12.38
CA GLN A 91 11.89 -5.87 -11.58
C GLN A 91 11.87 -5.14 -10.24
N ALA A 92 11.51 -3.85 -10.24
CA ALA A 92 11.40 -3.06 -9.00
C ALA A 92 10.33 -3.62 -8.05
N ASN A 93 9.16 -4.03 -8.58
CA ASN A 93 8.11 -4.66 -7.77
C ASN A 93 8.52 -6.03 -7.22
N ALA A 94 9.16 -6.88 -8.02
CA ALA A 94 9.67 -8.17 -7.57
C ALA A 94 10.72 -7.99 -6.46
N ALA A 95 11.65 -7.05 -6.64
CA ALA A 95 12.65 -6.70 -5.63
C ALA A 95 12.01 -6.16 -4.33
N TYR A 96 11.01 -5.28 -4.45
CA TYR A 96 10.20 -4.84 -3.30
C TYR A 96 9.55 -6.02 -2.55
N LEU A 97 8.92 -6.96 -3.26
CA LEU A 97 8.24 -8.09 -2.63
C LEU A 97 9.21 -9.02 -1.89
N ILE A 98 10.32 -9.42 -2.51
CA ILE A 98 11.31 -10.29 -1.86
C ILE A 98 12.04 -9.58 -0.71
N GLY A 99 12.34 -8.29 -0.87
CA GLY A 99 12.90 -7.48 0.21
C GLY A 99 11.95 -7.38 1.40
N SER A 100 10.66 -7.12 1.15
CA SER A 100 9.64 -7.02 2.21
C SER A 100 9.40 -8.36 2.90
N TYR A 101 9.43 -9.47 2.14
CA TYR A 101 9.42 -10.81 2.70
C TYR A 101 10.63 -11.06 3.60
N ALA A 102 11.82 -10.61 3.20
CA ALA A 102 13.02 -10.76 4.01
C ALA A 102 12.95 -9.97 5.32
N VAL A 103 12.43 -8.75 5.27
CA VAL A 103 12.16 -7.94 6.48
C VAL A 103 11.15 -8.64 7.40
N MET A 104 10.07 -9.19 6.84
CA MET A 104 8.97 -9.76 7.63
C MET A 104 9.25 -11.18 8.16
N TYR A 105 9.84 -12.07 7.35
CA TYR A 105 9.96 -13.50 7.64
C TYR A 105 11.39 -14.00 7.83
N LEU A 106 12.40 -13.22 7.43
CA LEU A 106 13.81 -13.58 7.59
C LEU A 106 14.52 -12.73 8.66
N ASN A 107 13.77 -11.86 9.37
CA ASN A 107 14.28 -10.95 10.39
C ASN A 107 15.44 -10.05 9.92
N MET A 108 15.46 -9.71 8.63
CA MET A 108 16.43 -8.75 8.10
C MET A 108 16.01 -7.32 8.41
N THR A 109 16.97 -6.44 8.66
CA THR A 109 16.71 -5.00 8.63
C THR A 109 16.42 -4.54 7.18
N PRO A 110 15.67 -3.44 6.99
CA PRO A 110 15.48 -2.84 5.67
C PRO A 110 16.78 -2.59 4.91
N GLU A 111 17.81 -2.11 5.62
CA GLU A 111 19.14 -1.82 5.07
C GLU A 111 19.85 -3.08 4.59
N GLU A 112 19.81 -4.18 5.35
CA GLU A 112 20.42 -5.45 4.94
C GLU A 112 19.72 -6.04 3.71
N ALA A 113 18.38 -6.08 3.72
CA ALA A 113 17.60 -6.57 2.58
C ALA A 113 17.85 -5.72 1.33
N HIS A 114 17.90 -4.40 1.47
CA HIS A 114 18.23 -3.50 0.37
C HIS A 114 19.68 -3.68 -0.12
N SER A 115 20.64 -3.84 0.79
CA SER A 115 22.04 -4.08 0.44
C SER A 115 22.20 -5.34 -0.41
N LEU A 116 21.50 -6.42 -0.08
CA LEU A 116 21.45 -7.64 -0.90
C LEU A 116 20.91 -7.35 -2.30
N LEU A 117 19.79 -6.62 -2.39
CA LEU A 117 19.13 -6.28 -3.65
C LEU A 117 20.02 -5.50 -4.61
N VAL A 118 20.94 -4.68 -4.11
CA VAL A 118 21.86 -3.84 -4.91
C VAL A 118 23.28 -4.41 -5.05
N SER A 119 23.62 -5.45 -4.29
CA SER A 119 24.99 -6.03 -4.17
C SER A 119 25.66 -6.42 -5.49
N ARG A 120 24.88 -6.71 -6.54
CA ARG A 120 25.36 -7.13 -7.87
C ARG A 120 25.26 -6.01 -8.93
N ASN A 121 25.47 -4.75 -8.52
CA ASN A 121 25.26 -3.56 -9.36
C ASN A 121 23.86 -3.52 -10.00
N SER A 122 22.88 -4.08 -9.29
CA SER A 122 21.49 -4.07 -9.71
C SER A 122 20.91 -2.69 -9.40
N ALA A 123 20.36 -2.05 -10.43
CA ALA A 123 19.70 -0.76 -10.32
C ALA A 123 18.20 -0.93 -10.57
N TYR A 124 17.39 -0.38 -9.67
CA TYR A 124 15.93 -0.38 -9.78
C TYR A 124 15.44 1.03 -10.02
N ILE A 125 14.48 1.18 -10.94
CA ILE A 125 13.80 2.46 -11.11
C ILE A 125 12.98 2.78 -9.86
N PRO A 126 12.96 4.03 -9.37
CA PRO A 126 12.15 4.40 -8.23
C PRO A 126 10.66 4.42 -8.59
N PHE A 127 9.81 4.15 -7.61
CA PHE A 127 8.37 4.29 -7.73
C PHE A 127 8.00 5.77 -7.81
N ARG A 128 7.11 6.08 -8.77
CA ARG A 128 6.55 7.41 -8.99
C ARG A 128 5.11 7.49 -8.51
N ASP A 129 4.59 8.70 -8.43
CA ASP A 129 3.20 8.95 -8.07
C ASP A 129 2.23 8.82 -9.25
N ALA A 130 0.93 8.94 -8.93
CA ALA A 130 -0.19 8.85 -9.87
C ALA A 130 -0.52 10.18 -10.60
N SER A 131 0.33 11.21 -10.48
CA SER A 131 0.12 12.49 -11.17
C SER A 131 0.22 12.36 -12.69
N PHE A 132 -0.47 13.25 -13.39
CA PHE A 132 -0.32 13.44 -14.82
C PHE A 132 0.91 14.30 -15.09
N GLY A 133 1.79 13.84 -15.98
CA GLY A 133 2.99 14.58 -16.39
C GLY A 133 4.25 14.13 -15.65
N THR A 134 5.12 15.09 -15.32
CA THR A 134 6.46 14.85 -14.76
C THR A 134 6.39 14.46 -13.28
N CYS A 135 7.15 13.42 -12.91
CA CYS A 135 7.31 13.02 -11.52
C CYS A 135 8.27 13.97 -10.80
N MET A 136 7.85 14.52 -9.66
CA MET A 136 8.65 15.47 -8.86
C MET A 136 9.23 14.85 -7.57
N TYR A 137 8.88 13.60 -7.27
CA TYR A 137 9.30 12.91 -6.05
C TYR A 137 9.42 11.41 -6.33
N ASN A 138 10.56 10.84 -5.99
CA ASN A 138 10.89 9.44 -6.29
C ASN A 138 10.99 8.64 -5.01
N LEU A 139 10.22 7.56 -4.92
CA LEU A 139 10.22 6.65 -3.78
C LEU A 139 11.04 5.39 -4.13
N ASN A 140 12.09 5.11 -3.39
CA ASN A 140 12.96 3.96 -3.66
C ASN A 140 12.46 2.69 -2.91
N ILE A 141 13.11 1.55 -3.19
CA ILE A 141 12.75 0.28 -2.54
C ILE A 141 13.03 0.34 -1.03
N LEU A 142 14.14 0.94 -0.60
CA LEU A 142 14.49 1.05 0.81
C LEU A 142 13.41 1.81 1.61
N ASP A 143 12.83 2.87 1.04
CA ASP A 143 11.73 3.62 1.67
C ASP A 143 10.52 2.71 1.91
N CYS A 144 10.21 1.84 0.94
CA CYS A 144 9.15 0.83 1.07
C CYS A 144 9.47 -0.20 2.16
N LEU A 145 10.71 -0.71 2.19
CA LEU A 145 11.15 -1.67 3.20
C LEU A 145 11.10 -1.07 4.61
N ARG A 146 11.48 0.20 4.77
CA ARG A 146 11.38 0.92 6.04
C ARG A 146 9.93 1.16 6.46
N GLY A 147 9.06 1.52 5.51
CA GLY A 147 7.62 1.63 5.75
C GLY A 147 7.01 0.31 6.25
N VAL A 148 7.32 -0.81 5.59
CA VAL A 148 6.91 -2.16 6.03
C VAL A 148 7.46 -2.49 7.42
N HIS A 149 8.74 -2.19 7.67
CA HIS A 149 9.36 -2.45 8.96
C HIS A 149 8.69 -1.66 10.11
N LYS A 150 8.40 -0.38 9.89
CA LYS A 150 7.66 0.47 10.85
C LYS A 150 6.23 -0.04 11.08
N ALA A 151 5.55 -0.48 10.01
CA ALA A 151 4.21 -1.08 10.13
C ALA A 151 4.22 -2.37 10.96
N LEU A 152 5.26 -3.22 10.84
CA LEU A 152 5.45 -4.37 11.72
C LEU A 152 5.71 -3.93 13.17
N GLN A 153 6.60 -2.94 13.38
CA GLN A 153 6.94 -2.43 14.71
C GLN A 153 5.73 -1.85 15.46
N TYR A 154 4.83 -1.15 14.75
CA TYR A 154 3.63 -0.56 15.33
C TYR A 154 2.39 -1.48 15.30
N GLY A 155 2.55 -2.72 14.84
CA GLY A 155 1.45 -3.70 14.79
C GLY A 155 0.36 -3.39 13.77
N TRP A 156 0.66 -2.59 12.73
CA TRP A 156 -0.28 -2.31 11.64
C TRP A 156 -0.29 -3.43 10.60
N LEU A 157 0.82 -4.14 10.47
CA LEU A 157 0.97 -5.25 9.55
C LEU A 157 1.03 -6.57 10.31
N ASP A 158 -0.02 -7.38 10.16
CA ASP A 158 -0.06 -8.75 10.67
C ASP A 158 -0.79 -9.66 9.68
N PHE A 159 -0.03 -10.49 8.95
CA PHE A 159 -0.59 -11.44 7.99
C PHE A 159 -1.20 -12.69 8.62
N SER A 160 -1.08 -12.89 9.94
CA SER A 160 -1.81 -13.96 10.61
C SER A 160 -3.30 -13.63 10.77
N ASN A 161 -3.64 -12.35 10.81
CA ASN A 161 -5.01 -11.83 10.97
C ASN A 161 -5.46 -10.95 9.77
N PHE A 162 -4.74 -10.98 8.66
CA PHE A 162 -5.07 -10.18 7.48
C PHE A 162 -6.13 -10.89 6.62
N ASP A 163 -7.31 -10.28 6.50
CA ASP A 163 -8.35 -10.73 5.60
C ASP A 163 -8.13 -10.15 4.20
N VAL A 164 -7.47 -10.94 3.34
CA VAL A 164 -7.18 -10.56 1.94
C VAL A 164 -8.46 -10.44 1.12
N GLU A 165 -9.50 -11.23 1.43
CA GLU A 165 -10.74 -11.22 0.66
C GLU A 165 -11.56 -9.97 1.01
N GLU A 166 -11.58 -9.56 2.29
CA GLU A 166 -12.16 -8.27 2.70
C GLU A 166 -11.41 -7.09 2.02
N TYR A 167 -10.07 -7.10 2.04
CA TYR A 167 -9.27 -6.07 1.39
C TYR A 167 -9.59 -5.97 -0.11
N GLU A 168 -9.56 -7.10 -0.83
CA GLU A 168 -9.80 -7.13 -2.28
C GLU A 168 -11.26 -6.88 -2.67
N HIS A 169 -12.20 -7.15 -1.75
CA HIS A 169 -13.59 -6.77 -1.93
C HIS A 169 -13.72 -5.25 -1.87
N TYR A 170 -13.28 -4.63 -0.79
CA TYR A 170 -13.53 -3.20 -0.52
C TYR A 170 -12.61 -2.24 -1.28
N GLU A 171 -11.46 -2.69 -1.80
CA GLU A 171 -10.64 -1.84 -2.68
C GLU A 171 -11.31 -1.51 -4.02
N ARG A 172 -12.33 -2.31 -4.40
CA ARG A 172 -13.05 -2.15 -5.67
C ARG A 172 -14.04 -1.00 -5.63
N ALA A 173 -14.26 -0.34 -6.76
CA ALA A 173 -15.16 0.80 -6.81
C ALA A 173 -16.61 0.38 -6.60
N GLU A 174 -17.01 -0.79 -7.11
CA GLU A 174 -18.34 -1.35 -6.87
C GLU A 174 -18.68 -1.58 -5.40
N ASN A 175 -17.67 -1.69 -4.53
CA ASN A 175 -17.85 -2.01 -3.12
C ASN A 175 -17.45 -0.85 -2.18
N GLY A 176 -17.25 0.35 -2.72
CA GLY A 176 -17.04 1.57 -1.92
C GLY A 176 -15.66 2.20 -2.07
N ASP A 177 -14.68 1.52 -2.66
CA ASP A 177 -13.32 2.01 -2.89
C ASP A 177 -12.67 2.53 -1.60
N LEU A 178 -12.43 1.63 -0.65
CA LEU A 178 -11.88 1.94 0.66
C LEU A 178 -10.77 0.97 1.07
N ASN A 179 -9.79 1.48 1.84
CA ASN A 179 -8.69 0.69 2.40
C ASN A 179 -8.31 1.21 3.78
N TRP A 180 -7.99 0.30 4.70
CA TRP A 180 -7.35 0.63 5.97
C TRP A 180 -5.91 1.07 5.73
N ILE A 181 -5.53 2.21 6.29
CA ILE A 181 -4.16 2.70 6.31
C ILE A 181 -3.49 2.35 7.64
N ILE A 182 -4.21 2.58 8.75
CA ILE A 182 -3.83 2.11 10.08
C ILE A 182 -5.04 1.32 10.62
N PRO A 183 -4.93 0.00 10.83
CA PRO A 183 -6.05 -0.81 11.31
C PRO A 183 -6.70 -0.22 12.56
N GLY A 184 -8.02 -0.07 12.54
CA GLY A 184 -8.79 0.51 13.64
C GLY A 184 -8.66 2.03 13.82
N LYS A 185 -7.73 2.71 13.13
CA LYS A 185 -7.55 4.17 13.26
C LYS A 185 -7.86 4.98 12.01
N PHE A 186 -7.38 4.59 10.84
CA PHE A 186 -7.57 5.35 9.61
C PHE A 186 -8.08 4.50 8.46
N LEU A 187 -9.25 4.86 7.96
CA LEU A 187 -9.86 4.32 6.75
C LEU A 187 -9.86 5.41 5.68
N ALA A 188 -9.20 5.17 4.55
CA ALA A 188 -9.21 6.08 3.41
C ALA A 188 -10.20 5.57 2.36
N PHE A 189 -11.09 6.43 1.87
CA PHE A 189 -12.13 6.01 0.92
C PHE A 189 -12.48 7.08 -0.14
N SER A 190 -13.12 6.64 -1.23
CA SER A 190 -13.64 7.52 -2.28
C SER A 190 -14.83 8.33 -1.80
N GLY A 191 -14.97 9.56 -2.30
CA GLY A 191 -16.01 10.48 -1.82
C GLY A 191 -17.43 10.03 -2.19
N PRO A 192 -18.37 9.95 -1.23
CA PRO A 192 -19.77 9.63 -1.50
C PRO A 192 -20.46 10.67 -2.40
N HIS A 193 -21.57 10.25 -2.99
CA HIS A 193 -22.44 11.03 -3.87
C HIS A 193 -23.86 11.17 -3.27
N PRO A 194 -24.71 12.08 -3.78
CA PRO A 194 -26.05 12.26 -3.25
C PRO A 194 -26.94 11.02 -3.41
N LYS A 195 -26.65 10.15 -4.37
CA LYS A 195 -27.42 8.94 -4.65
C LYS A 195 -26.48 7.84 -5.13
N SER A 196 -26.76 6.60 -4.73
CA SER A 196 -26.10 5.44 -5.32
C SER A 196 -26.64 5.26 -6.74
N LYS A 197 -25.75 5.26 -7.73
CA LYS A 197 -26.10 5.05 -9.14
C LYS A 197 -24.89 4.57 -9.92
N ILE A 198 -25.12 3.91 -11.05
CA ILE A 198 -24.07 3.65 -12.02
C ILE A 198 -24.07 4.82 -13.01
N GLU A 199 -22.94 5.52 -13.12
CA GLU A 199 -22.76 6.63 -14.06
C GLU A 199 -21.60 6.31 -15.00
N ASN A 200 -21.88 6.15 -16.30
CA ASN A 200 -20.90 5.73 -17.32
C ASN A 200 -20.15 4.43 -16.95
N GLY A 201 -20.85 3.47 -16.35
CA GLY A 201 -20.26 2.21 -15.88
C GLY A 201 -19.50 2.31 -14.56
N TYR A 202 -19.42 3.51 -13.95
CA TYR A 202 -18.79 3.68 -12.64
C TYR A 202 -19.84 3.69 -11.52
N PRO A 203 -19.71 2.82 -10.51
CA PRO A 203 -20.59 2.81 -9.36
C PRO A 203 -20.28 4.01 -8.45
N LEU A 204 -21.29 4.85 -8.26
CA LEU A 204 -21.30 5.91 -7.28
C LEU A 204 -22.08 5.43 -6.07
N HIS A 205 -21.56 5.72 -4.87
CA HIS A 205 -22.15 5.28 -3.61
C HIS A 205 -22.63 6.47 -2.81
N ALA A 206 -23.86 6.38 -2.29
CA ALA A 206 -24.36 7.27 -1.27
C ALA A 206 -23.74 6.95 0.12
N PRO A 207 -23.78 7.89 1.08
CA PRO A 207 -23.33 7.66 2.46
C PRO A 207 -23.78 6.32 3.07
N GLU A 208 -25.03 5.90 2.84
CA GLU A 208 -25.63 4.70 3.43
C GLU A 208 -24.94 3.41 3.00
N ALA A 209 -24.28 3.38 1.84
CA ALA A 209 -23.51 2.22 1.42
C ALA A 209 -22.32 1.94 2.36
N TYR A 210 -21.80 2.97 3.03
CA TYR A 210 -20.65 2.89 3.92
C TYR A 210 -21.02 2.61 5.37
N ILE A 211 -22.22 3.05 5.80
CA ILE A 211 -22.65 3.03 7.21
C ILE A 211 -22.56 1.64 7.86
N PRO A 212 -23.02 0.53 7.23
CA PRO A 212 -22.92 -0.79 7.85
C PRO A 212 -21.48 -1.20 8.13
N TYR A 213 -20.56 -0.94 7.18
CA TYR A 213 -19.14 -1.22 7.36
C TYR A 213 -18.53 -0.33 8.44
N PHE A 214 -18.83 0.97 8.42
CA PHE A 214 -18.30 1.93 9.40
C PHE A 214 -18.70 1.56 10.83
N ARG A 215 -19.97 1.17 11.06
CA ARG A 215 -20.43 0.70 12.38
C ARG A 215 -19.74 -0.59 12.80
N LYS A 216 -19.66 -1.59 11.90
CA LYS A 216 -19.03 -2.88 12.18
C LYS A 216 -17.57 -2.71 12.61
N HIS A 217 -16.86 -1.73 12.05
CA HIS A 217 -15.44 -1.49 12.31
C HIS A 217 -15.16 -0.29 13.24
N ASN A 218 -16.13 0.11 14.07
CA ASN A 218 -15.99 1.16 15.08
C ASN A 218 -15.43 2.49 14.53
N ILE A 219 -15.85 2.89 13.33
CA ILE A 219 -15.63 4.24 12.83
C ILE A 219 -16.60 5.16 13.57
N THR A 220 -16.09 6.24 14.15
CA THR A 220 -16.90 7.25 14.86
C THR A 220 -16.93 8.57 14.12
N THR A 221 -15.86 8.89 13.40
CA THR A 221 -15.62 10.24 12.88
C THR A 221 -15.33 10.18 11.38
N ILE A 222 -15.95 11.08 10.61
CA ILE A 222 -15.80 11.19 9.17
C ILE A 222 -15.26 12.58 8.83
N ILE A 223 -14.21 12.63 8.02
CA ILE A 223 -13.60 13.89 7.57
C ILE A 223 -13.70 14.00 6.05
N ARG A 224 -14.40 15.04 5.58
CA ARG A 224 -14.54 15.39 4.17
C ARG A 224 -13.56 16.50 3.77
N LEU A 225 -12.75 16.24 2.75
CA LEU A 225 -11.72 17.16 2.27
C LEU A 225 -12.05 17.84 0.92
N ASN A 226 -13.18 17.49 0.31
CA ASN A 226 -13.62 18.01 -0.99
C ASN A 226 -14.91 18.83 -0.89
N LYS A 227 -15.29 19.47 -2.00
CA LYS A 227 -16.57 20.16 -2.14
C LYS A 227 -17.73 19.28 -1.68
N LYS A 228 -18.79 19.88 -1.13
CA LYS A 228 -19.93 19.18 -0.54
C LYS A 228 -20.74 18.47 -1.62
N MET A 229 -20.39 17.22 -1.90
CA MET A 229 -21.08 16.38 -2.89
C MET A 229 -22.28 15.64 -2.30
N TYR A 230 -22.50 15.68 -0.99
CA TYR A 230 -23.62 15.05 -0.29
C TYR A 230 -23.92 15.83 1.00
N ASP A 231 -25.09 15.63 1.58
CA ASP A 231 -25.44 16.25 2.87
C ASP A 231 -24.79 15.48 4.03
N ALA A 232 -24.02 16.19 4.87
CA ALA A 232 -23.36 15.61 6.05
C ALA A 232 -24.36 14.98 7.04
N ARG A 233 -25.61 15.47 7.05
CA ARG A 233 -26.68 14.93 7.91
C ARG A 233 -26.91 13.44 7.72
N ARG A 234 -26.66 12.91 6.53
CA ARG A 234 -26.80 11.48 6.24
C ARG A 234 -25.86 10.60 7.06
N PHE A 235 -24.74 11.16 7.54
CA PHE A 235 -23.87 10.50 8.50
C PHE A 235 -24.20 10.90 9.94
N THR A 236 -24.44 12.19 10.23
CA THR A 236 -24.69 12.62 11.63
C THR A 236 -25.98 12.05 12.19
N ASP A 237 -27.04 11.95 11.39
CA ASP A 237 -28.32 11.33 11.78
C ASP A 237 -28.17 9.82 12.03
N SER A 238 -27.06 9.23 11.55
CA SER A 238 -26.68 7.84 11.77
C SER A 238 -25.67 7.64 12.90
N GLY A 239 -25.35 8.70 13.66
CA GLY A 239 -24.51 8.66 14.85
C GLY A 239 -23.01 8.88 14.63
N PHE A 240 -22.61 9.34 13.45
CA PHE A 240 -21.19 9.67 13.17
C PHE A 240 -20.92 11.16 13.36
N GLU A 241 -19.74 11.50 13.89
CA GLU A 241 -19.23 12.86 13.81
C GLU A 241 -18.78 13.16 12.37
N HIS A 242 -19.07 14.37 11.88
CA HIS A 242 -18.74 14.77 10.52
C HIS A 242 -18.06 16.14 10.49
N HIS A 243 -16.88 16.22 9.86
CA HIS A 243 -16.10 17.44 9.75
C HIS A 243 -15.77 17.77 8.29
N ASP A 244 -15.96 19.04 7.93
CA ASP A 244 -15.55 19.59 6.65
C ASP A 244 -14.20 20.30 6.80
N LEU A 245 -13.15 19.77 6.16
CA LEU A 245 -11.81 20.37 6.09
C LEU A 245 -11.40 20.56 4.62
N PHE A 246 -12.15 21.39 3.92
CA PHE A 246 -11.99 21.60 2.49
C PHE A 246 -10.65 22.25 2.12
N PHE A 247 -10.02 21.71 1.08
CA PHE A 247 -8.99 22.40 0.29
C PHE A 247 -9.01 21.92 -1.16
N VAL A 248 -8.45 22.75 -2.05
CA VAL A 248 -8.55 22.60 -3.52
C VAL A 248 -7.98 21.27 -4.00
N ASP A 249 -8.58 20.68 -5.04
CA ASP A 249 -8.11 19.41 -5.57
C ASP A 249 -6.72 19.53 -6.20
N GLY A 250 -5.81 18.60 -5.85
CA GLY A 250 -4.42 18.64 -6.29
C GLY A 250 -3.53 19.68 -5.58
N SER A 251 -4.07 20.53 -4.70
CA SER A 251 -3.28 21.45 -3.88
C SER A 251 -2.77 20.79 -2.60
N THR A 252 -2.04 21.56 -1.79
CA THR A 252 -1.61 21.20 -0.43
C THR A 252 -2.52 21.85 0.61
N PRO A 253 -2.69 21.25 1.81
CA PRO A 253 -3.42 21.88 2.90
C PRO A 253 -2.58 22.98 3.55
N ASN A 254 -3.23 23.98 4.13
CA ASN A 254 -2.55 24.97 4.98
C ASN A 254 -2.39 24.45 6.43
N ASP A 255 -1.58 25.14 7.22
CA ASP A 255 -1.26 24.75 8.61
C ASP A 255 -2.47 24.76 9.55
N SER A 256 -3.51 25.55 9.24
CA SER A 256 -4.77 25.53 9.99
C SER A 256 -5.51 24.22 9.78
N ILE A 257 -5.60 23.76 8.52
CA ILE A 257 -6.23 22.48 8.16
C ILE A 257 -5.47 21.31 8.77
N VAL A 258 -4.13 21.31 8.70
CA VAL A 258 -3.31 20.25 9.30
C VAL A 258 -3.55 20.17 10.82
N ARG A 259 -3.51 21.30 11.53
CA ARG A 259 -3.75 21.33 12.97
C ARG A 259 -5.18 20.88 13.33
N LYS A 260 -6.20 21.35 12.61
CA LYS A 260 -7.59 20.92 12.84
C LYS A 260 -7.75 19.42 12.61
N PHE A 261 -7.18 18.89 11.53
CA PHE A 261 -7.19 17.45 11.24
C PHE A 261 -6.56 16.63 12.37
N LEU A 262 -5.36 17.02 12.83
CA LEU A 262 -4.67 16.35 13.93
C LEU A 262 -5.50 16.37 15.21
N ASN A 263 -6.04 17.53 15.60
CA ASN A 263 -6.86 17.66 16.81
C ASN A 263 -8.12 16.77 16.76
N ILE A 264 -8.82 16.73 15.62
CA ILE A 264 -9.99 15.85 15.43
C ILE A 264 -9.56 14.38 15.59
N CYS A 265 -8.49 13.98 14.92
CA CYS A 265 -8.02 12.60 14.95
C CYS A 265 -7.50 12.17 16.34
N GLU A 266 -6.89 13.09 17.09
CA GLU A 266 -6.45 12.86 18.47
C GLU A 266 -7.62 12.72 19.45
N SER A 267 -8.74 13.39 19.17
CA SER A 267 -9.94 13.37 20.03
C SER A 267 -10.94 12.27 19.68
N ALA A 268 -10.85 11.70 18.47
CA ALA A 268 -11.76 10.65 18.01
C ALA A 268 -11.65 9.37 18.86
N GLU A 269 -12.77 8.95 19.43
CA GLU A 269 -12.89 7.75 20.29
C GLU A 269 -12.72 6.45 19.50
N GLY A 270 -13.10 6.43 18.23
CA GLY A 270 -12.94 5.29 17.34
C GLY A 270 -12.06 5.58 16.13
N GLY A 271 -12.29 4.81 15.08
CA GLY A 271 -11.62 4.99 13.80
C GLY A 271 -12.13 6.22 13.06
N VAL A 272 -11.25 6.81 12.25
CA VAL A 272 -11.52 8.01 11.45
C VAL A 272 -11.55 7.62 9.97
N ALA A 273 -12.70 7.84 9.33
CA ALA A 273 -12.86 7.64 7.89
C ALA A 273 -12.63 8.98 7.16
N VAL A 274 -11.59 9.04 6.33
CA VAL A 274 -11.18 10.27 5.64
C VAL A 274 -11.39 10.10 4.15
N HIS A 275 -12.07 11.07 3.52
CA HIS A 275 -12.24 11.06 2.07
C HIS A 275 -12.01 12.44 1.45
N CYS A 276 -11.64 12.40 0.18
CA CYS A 276 -11.70 13.54 -0.71
C CYS A 276 -12.60 13.16 -1.89
N LYS A 277 -12.14 13.42 -3.11
CA LYS A 277 -12.85 12.99 -4.31
C LYS A 277 -12.59 11.52 -4.65
N ALA A 278 -11.32 11.15 -4.80
CA ALA A 278 -10.87 9.76 -5.07
C ALA A 278 -10.31 9.05 -3.82
N GLY A 279 -10.16 9.77 -2.68
CA GLY A 279 -9.56 9.22 -1.48
C GLY A 279 -8.06 8.94 -1.58
N LEU A 280 -7.32 9.66 -2.44
CA LEU A 280 -5.91 9.38 -2.73
C LEU A 280 -4.97 10.53 -2.33
N GLY A 281 -5.01 11.65 -3.03
CA GLY A 281 -4.11 12.79 -2.81
C GLY A 281 -4.31 13.44 -1.44
N ARG A 282 -5.31 14.33 -1.34
CA ARG A 282 -5.65 15.09 -0.12
C ARG A 282 -5.79 14.20 1.12
N THR A 283 -6.47 13.06 0.97
CA THR A 283 -6.68 12.07 2.03
C THR A 283 -5.36 11.50 2.53
N GLY A 284 -4.52 11.00 1.62
CA GLY A 284 -3.21 10.46 1.97
C GLY A 284 -2.31 11.52 2.61
N THR A 285 -2.36 12.77 2.14
CA THR A 285 -1.54 13.87 2.68
C THR A 285 -1.78 14.09 4.16
N LEU A 286 -3.05 14.24 4.58
CA LEU A 286 -3.38 14.49 5.99
C LEU A 286 -3.14 13.26 6.87
N ILE A 287 -3.46 12.05 6.40
CA ILE A 287 -3.12 10.82 7.12
C ILE A 287 -1.60 10.69 7.29
N GLY A 288 -0.83 11.02 6.25
CA GLY A 288 0.63 11.06 6.30
C GLY A 288 1.16 12.04 7.36
N CYS A 289 0.55 13.22 7.49
CA CYS A 289 0.89 14.15 8.56
C CYS A 289 0.70 13.54 9.96
N TYR A 290 -0.41 12.84 10.19
CA TYR A 290 -0.64 12.12 11.46
C TYR A 290 0.42 11.03 11.69
N MET A 291 0.74 10.25 10.66
CA MET A 291 1.75 9.19 10.75
C MET A 291 3.13 9.74 11.15
N MET A 292 3.56 10.84 10.54
CA MET A 292 4.82 11.48 10.91
C MET A 292 4.79 12.01 12.35
N LYS A 293 3.71 12.69 12.76
CA LYS A 293 3.60 13.24 14.12
C LYS A 293 3.60 12.15 15.20
N HIS A 294 2.70 11.18 15.09
CA HIS A 294 2.46 10.23 16.18
C HIS A 294 3.42 9.05 16.17
N TYR A 295 3.94 8.68 15.00
CA TYR A 295 4.76 7.46 14.82
C TYR A 295 6.17 7.75 14.30
N CYS A 296 6.56 9.01 14.12
CA CYS A 296 7.91 9.39 13.72
C CYS A 296 8.39 8.59 12.49
N LEU A 297 7.50 8.46 11.50
CA LEU A 297 7.87 7.99 10.17
C LEU A 297 8.51 9.16 9.41
N THR A 298 9.45 8.87 8.53
CA THR A 298 9.82 9.83 7.49
C THR A 298 8.68 10.04 6.50
N ALA A 299 8.69 11.15 5.78
CA ALA A 299 7.74 11.42 4.71
C ALA A 299 7.75 10.30 3.66
N ALA A 300 8.94 9.83 3.27
CA ALA A 300 9.10 8.72 2.34
C ALA A 300 8.48 7.42 2.87
N GLU A 301 8.72 7.07 4.15
CA GLU A 301 8.12 5.89 4.79
C GLU A 301 6.60 5.99 4.87
N ALA A 302 6.06 7.17 5.21
CA ALA A 302 4.62 7.39 5.27
C ALA A 302 3.98 7.29 3.88
N ILE A 303 4.57 7.92 2.86
CA ILE A 303 4.12 7.80 1.47
C ILE A 303 4.16 6.34 1.02
N ALA A 304 5.25 5.62 1.31
CA ALA A 304 5.39 4.22 0.94
C ALA A 304 4.29 3.35 1.56
N TRP A 305 4.10 3.44 2.88
CA TRP A 305 3.11 2.65 3.58
C TRP A 305 1.69 2.94 3.10
N ILE A 306 1.33 4.22 2.95
CA ILE A 306 0.00 4.60 2.45
C ILE A 306 -0.21 4.05 1.04
N ARG A 307 0.81 4.04 0.17
CA ARG A 307 0.71 3.46 -1.18
C ARG A 307 0.62 1.93 -1.19
N ILE A 308 1.26 1.25 -0.24
CA ILE A 308 1.13 -0.21 -0.07
C ILE A 308 -0.30 -0.55 0.36
N CYS A 309 -0.89 0.22 1.27
CA CYS A 309 -2.28 0.04 1.69
C CYS A 309 -3.30 0.50 0.63
N ARG A 310 -3.01 1.60 -0.06
CA ARG A 310 -3.91 2.25 -1.02
C ARG A 310 -3.11 2.90 -2.17
N PRO A 311 -2.89 2.16 -3.27
CA PRO A 311 -2.09 2.61 -4.40
C PRO A 311 -2.50 3.98 -4.96
N GLY A 312 -1.51 4.78 -5.38
CA GLY A 312 -1.71 6.10 -5.97
C GLY A 312 -1.91 7.24 -4.98
N SER A 313 -1.84 7.00 -3.67
CA SER A 313 -1.99 8.03 -2.64
C SER A 313 -0.82 9.02 -2.58
N ILE A 314 -1.12 10.25 -2.15
CA ILE A 314 -0.22 11.43 -2.06
C ILE A 314 0.37 11.79 -3.44
N ILE A 315 -0.17 12.84 -4.06
CA ILE A 315 -0.03 13.08 -5.51
C ILE A 315 0.61 14.45 -5.78
N GLY A 316 1.57 14.47 -6.72
CA GLY A 316 2.22 15.67 -7.22
C GLY A 316 2.86 16.49 -6.08
N PRO A 317 2.52 17.79 -5.94
CA PRO A 317 3.15 18.69 -4.96
C PRO A 317 2.90 18.29 -3.50
N GLN A 318 1.91 17.44 -3.23
CA GLN A 318 1.62 16.94 -1.89
C GLN A 318 2.75 16.09 -1.31
N GLN A 319 3.59 15.49 -2.16
CA GLN A 319 4.74 14.69 -1.72
C GLN A 319 5.83 15.58 -1.11
N ASN A 320 6.16 16.68 -1.79
CA ASN A 320 7.12 17.66 -1.27
C ASN A 320 6.57 18.35 -0.01
N PHE A 321 5.27 18.62 0.05
CA PHE A 321 4.64 19.18 1.25
C PHE A 321 4.81 18.30 2.49
N VAL A 322 4.57 16.99 2.39
CA VAL A 322 4.76 16.10 3.56
C VAL A 322 6.23 16.00 3.95
N GLU A 323 7.15 16.06 3.00
CA GLU A 323 8.59 16.12 3.27
C GLU A 323 8.98 17.42 4.01
N GLU A 324 8.48 18.56 3.58
CA GLU A 324 8.68 19.87 4.24
C GLU A 324 8.12 19.88 5.68
N LYS A 325 6.99 19.19 5.92
CA LYS A 325 6.35 19.11 7.24
C LYS A 325 6.98 18.10 8.20
N GLN A 326 7.84 17.21 7.73
CA GLN A 326 8.35 16.10 8.53
C GLN A 326 8.95 16.54 9.87
N ASN A 327 9.90 17.49 9.84
CA ASN A 327 10.62 17.91 11.04
C ASN A 327 9.72 18.60 12.06
N SER A 328 8.79 19.47 11.61
CA SER A 328 7.88 20.16 12.52
C SER A 328 6.90 19.18 13.16
N LEU A 329 6.36 18.25 12.38
CA LEU A 329 5.44 17.23 12.88
C LEU A 329 6.12 16.26 13.86
N TRP A 330 7.38 15.90 13.62
CA TRP A 330 8.16 15.12 14.59
C TRP A 330 8.29 15.85 15.94
N ALA A 331 8.66 17.13 15.91
CA ALA A 331 8.78 17.94 17.12
C ALA A 331 7.44 18.11 17.85
N GLU A 332 6.35 18.39 17.12
CA GLU A 332 5.00 18.43 17.69
C GLU A 332 4.59 17.06 18.28
N GLY A 333 5.04 15.97 17.67
CA GLY A 333 4.85 14.61 18.14
C GLY A 333 5.58 14.33 19.45
N ASP A 334 6.81 14.81 19.60
CA ASP A 334 7.57 14.70 20.85
C ASP A 334 6.87 15.43 22.00
N VAL A 335 6.44 16.67 21.76
CA VAL A 335 5.67 17.47 22.73
C VAL A 335 4.37 16.76 23.10
N PHE A 336 3.65 16.21 22.12
CA PHE A 336 2.41 15.47 22.36
C PHE A 336 2.65 14.24 23.25
N ARG A 337 3.65 13.42 22.93
CA ARG A 337 3.98 12.21 23.71
C ARG A 337 4.41 12.57 25.13
N GLU A 338 5.17 13.64 25.32
CA GLU A 338 5.56 14.13 26.65
C GLU A 338 4.35 14.59 27.46
N LYS A 339 3.41 15.32 26.84
CA LYS A 339 2.16 15.74 27.50
C LYS A 339 1.32 14.54 27.94
N MET A 340 1.12 13.56 27.07
CA MET A 340 0.35 12.34 27.37
C MET A 340 0.98 11.54 28.51
N LEU A 341 2.32 11.48 28.58
CA LEU A 341 3.04 10.87 29.70
C LEU A 341 2.73 11.56 31.03
N LYS A 342 2.84 12.89 31.07
CA LYS A 342 2.55 13.69 32.27
C LYS A 342 1.11 13.55 32.74
N GLU A 343 0.14 13.56 31.81
CA GLU A 343 -1.28 13.37 32.13
C GLU A 343 -1.55 11.98 32.71
N ARG A 344 -0.91 10.93 32.17
CA ARG A 344 -1.05 9.56 32.70
C ARG A 344 -0.43 9.43 34.09
N GLU A 345 0.73 10.04 34.33
CA GLU A 345 1.35 10.07 35.65
C GLU A 345 0.50 10.82 36.67
N ASN A 346 -0.06 11.97 36.29
CA ASN A 346 -0.96 12.75 37.13
C ASN A 346 -2.26 11.97 37.42
N GLY A 347 -2.83 11.29 36.42
CA GLY A 347 -3.98 10.41 36.60
C GLY A 347 -3.70 9.25 37.55
N LYS A 348 -2.53 8.59 37.43
CA LYS A 348 -2.10 7.56 38.38
C LYS A 348 -1.97 8.11 39.80
N LYS A 349 -1.32 9.28 39.96
CA LYS A 349 -1.19 9.95 41.28
C LYS A 349 -2.55 10.33 41.87
N ALA A 350 -3.50 10.77 41.04
CA ALA A 350 -4.86 11.07 41.47
C ALA A 350 -5.60 9.80 41.94
N VAL A 351 -5.52 8.70 41.19
CA VAL A 351 -6.09 7.40 41.59
C VAL A 351 -5.44 6.87 42.88
N THR A 352 -4.12 6.94 43.00
CA THR A 352 -3.41 6.54 44.23
C THR A 352 -3.84 7.39 45.42
N ARG A 353 -4.01 8.71 45.26
CA ARG A 353 -4.50 9.61 46.32
C ARG A 353 -5.94 9.29 46.73
N ILE A 354 -6.81 8.93 45.78
CA ILE A 354 -8.18 8.49 46.07
C ILE A 354 -8.15 7.17 46.86
N LEU A 355 -7.36 6.19 46.43
CA LEU A 355 -7.24 4.89 47.11
C LEU A 355 -6.63 4.99 48.52
N SER A 356 -5.74 5.97 48.76
CA SER A 356 -5.21 6.26 50.10
C SER A 356 -6.11 7.15 50.95
N GLY A 357 -7.18 7.70 50.38
CA GLY A 357 -8.10 8.65 51.03
C GLY A 357 -9.49 8.10 51.29
N VAL A 358 -9.69 6.78 51.23
CA VAL A 358 -11.03 6.14 51.36
C VAL A 358 -11.57 6.11 52.79
N ASP A 359 -10.83 6.57 53.81
CA ASP A 359 -11.34 6.58 55.20
C ASP A 359 -12.09 7.86 55.61
N GLU A 360 -12.16 8.92 54.79
CA GLU A 360 -12.97 10.10 55.13
C GLU A 360 -13.48 10.84 53.90
N ILE A 361 -14.71 10.56 53.40
CA ILE A 361 -15.53 11.59 52.75
C ILE A 361 -17.03 11.37 53.03
N THR A 362 -17.62 12.30 53.77
CA THR A 362 -19.06 12.60 53.86
C THR A 362 -19.54 13.30 52.58
N ILE A 363 -20.71 12.91 52.08
CA ILE A 363 -21.34 13.45 50.87
C ILE A 363 -21.74 14.92 51.07
N ASN A 364 -21.29 15.81 50.17
CA ASN A 364 -22.03 17.03 49.89
C ASN A 364 -21.89 17.41 48.40
N GLY A 365 -23.03 17.43 47.71
CA GLY A 365 -23.11 17.77 46.30
C GLY A 365 -23.09 19.28 46.07
N SER A 366 -22.54 19.70 44.93
CA SER A 366 -22.99 20.91 44.24
C SER A 366 -22.63 20.87 42.76
N ASN A 367 -23.66 21.16 41.98
CA ASN A 367 -23.76 21.21 40.53
C ASN A 367 -23.14 22.53 40.03
N ASN A 368 -22.42 22.54 38.90
CA ASN A 368 -22.17 23.79 38.17
C ASN A 368 -21.86 23.56 36.67
N ASN A 369 -22.89 23.86 35.87
CA ASN A 369 -22.94 24.53 34.57
C ASN A 369 -21.76 24.46 33.60
N ARG A 370 -22.04 23.81 32.46
CA ARG A 370 -21.34 23.93 31.16
C ARG A 370 -21.72 25.25 30.47
N THR A 371 -20.74 26.01 30.03
CA THR A 371 -20.90 27.07 29.03
C THR A 371 -20.43 26.57 27.66
N ALA A 372 -21.34 26.64 26.68
CA ALA A 372 -21.06 26.35 25.27
C ALA A 372 -20.26 27.49 24.64
N ARG A 373 -19.14 27.16 23.96
CA ARG A 373 -18.45 28.08 23.06
C ARG A 373 -18.88 27.81 21.63
N LYS A 374 -19.36 28.88 20.98
CA LYS A 374 -19.78 28.95 19.58
C LYS A 374 -18.51 29.05 18.71
N GLU A 375 -18.32 28.14 17.77
CA GLU A 375 -17.26 28.24 16.76
C GLU A 375 -17.74 29.11 15.59
N GLU A 376 -16.91 30.07 15.18
CA GLU A 376 -17.12 30.91 14.00
C GLU A 376 -16.79 30.13 12.71
N VAL A 377 -17.76 30.10 11.80
CA VAL A 377 -17.64 29.50 10.48
C VAL A 377 -17.05 30.55 9.54
N GLU A 378 -15.79 30.39 9.14
CA GLU A 378 -15.23 31.15 8.01
C GLU A 378 -15.87 30.64 6.71
N SER A 379 -16.62 31.54 6.05
CA SER A 379 -17.21 31.34 4.74
C SER A 379 -16.14 31.50 3.65
N TYR A 380 -15.76 30.41 3.00
CA TYR A 380 -14.93 30.47 1.79
C TYR A 380 -15.79 30.84 0.58
N ASN A 381 -15.41 31.89 -0.15
CA ASN A 381 -15.98 32.20 -1.46
C ASN A 381 -15.56 31.13 -2.46
N ASP A 382 -16.56 30.41 -3.01
CA ASP A 382 -16.42 29.21 -3.85
C ASP A 382 -16.28 29.54 -5.35
N GLU A 383 -15.84 30.75 -5.71
CA GLU A 383 -15.98 31.30 -7.07
C GLU A 383 -14.80 31.03 -8.02
N GLU A 384 -13.74 30.31 -7.60
CA GLU A 384 -12.60 30.01 -8.48
C GLU A 384 -12.45 28.53 -8.79
N GLU A 385 -13.43 27.94 -9.50
CA GLU A 385 -13.17 26.76 -10.32
C GLU A 385 -13.99 26.82 -11.61
N ARG A 386 -13.33 27.20 -12.71
CA ARG A 386 -13.83 26.95 -14.07
C ARG A 386 -14.31 25.50 -14.17
N ASN A 387 -15.48 25.30 -14.78
CA ASN A 387 -16.13 24.03 -15.14
C ASN A 387 -15.23 23.02 -15.92
N GLY A 388 -14.15 22.54 -15.31
CA GLY A 388 -13.17 21.61 -15.86
C GLY A 388 -13.05 20.33 -15.03
N LEU A 389 -12.56 19.27 -15.67
CA LEU A 389 -12.29 17.97 -15.02
C LEU A 389 -11.16 18.08 -13.99
N THR A 390 -11.48 17.85 -12.72
CA THR A 390 -10.53 17.86 -11.60
C THR A 390 -9.56 16.66 -11.63
N GLN A 391 -8.45 16.69 -10.88
CA GLN A 391 -7.54 15.55 -10.77
C GLN A 391 -8.25 14.30 -10.23
N GLY A 392 -9.10 14.48 -9.21
CA GLY A 392 -9.92 13.42 -8.61
C GLY A 392 -10.95 12.82 -9.58
N ASP A 393 -11.50 13.61 -10.51
CA ASP A 393 -12.38 13.06 -11.56
C ASP A 393 -11.63 12.11 -12.49
N LYS A 394 -10.44 12.53 -12.95
CA LYS A 394 -9.62 11.73 -13.85
C LYS A 394 -9.21 10.41 -13.18
N LEU A 395 -8.81 10.44 -11.91
CA LEU A 395 -8.40 9.24 -11.16
C LEU A 395 -9.55 8.25 -10.99
N ARG A 396 -10.77 8.71 -10.67
CA ARG A 396 -11.95 7.84 -10.57
C ARG A 396 -12.32 7.21 -11.91
N ALA A 397 -12.32 8.01 -12.99
CA ALA A 397 -12.56 7.51 -14.34
C ALA A 397 -11.53 6.45 -14.78
N LEU A 398 -10.26 6.63 -14.41
CA LEU A 398 -9.21 5.64 -14.67
C LEU A 398 -9.42 4.36 -13.87
N LYS A 399 -9.81 4.45 -12.59
CA LYS A 399 -10.10 3.28 -11.75
C LYS A 399 -11.30 2.47 -12.28
N SER A 400 -12.35 3.16 -12.73
CA SER A 400 -13.52 2.54 -13.39
C SER A 400 -13.14 1.65 -14.57
N LYS A 401 -12.28 2.16 -15.46
CA LYS A 401 -11.89 1.44 -16.69
C LYS A 401 -11.09 0.17 -16.42
N ARG A 402 -10.47 0.01 -15.24
CA ARG A 402 -9.70 -1.18 -14.88
C ARG A 402 -10.61 -2.32 -14.45
N GLN A 403 -11.56 -2.03 -13.57
CA GLN A 403 -12.44 -3.05 -12.98
C GLN A 403 -13.35 -3.70 -14.03
N ALA A 404 -13.82 -2.96 -15.02
CA ALA A 404 -14.55 -3.52 -16.16
C ALA A 404 -13.75 -4.56 -16.96
N LYS A 405 -12.40 -4.52 -16.91
CA LYS A 405 -11.52 -5.52 -17.55
C LYS A 405 -11.21 -6.70 -16.63
N ALA A 406 -11.10 -6.49 -15.32
CA ALA A 406 -10.84 -7.55 -14.35
C ALA A 406 -12.05 -8.49 -14.19
N SER A 407 -13.29 -7.98 -14.29
CA SER A 407 -14.52 -8.77 -14.24
C SER A 407 -14.69 -9.77 -15.40
N SER A 408 -13.89 -9.69 -16.48
CA SER A 408 -13.91 -10.67 -17.58
C SER A 408 -12.90 -11.82 -17.42
N GLY A 409 -12.11 -11.85 -16.33
CA GLY A 409 -11.08 -12.86 -16.10
C GLY A 409 -11.13 -13.38 -14.67
N SER A 410 -12.05 -14.30 -14.39
CA SER A 410 -12.10 -14.99 -13.09
C SER A 410 -10.89 -15.93 -12.95
N LEU A 411 -10.01 -15.64 -11.99
CA LEU A 411 -8.92 -16.52 -11.55
C LEU A 411 -9.50 -17.60 -10.61
N SER A 412 -9.19 -18.87 -10.89
CA SER A 412 -9.65 -20.04 -10.13
C SER A 412 -9.26 -19.96 -8.64
N GLN A 413 -10.24 -20.16 -7.76
CA GLN A 413 -10.25 -19.71 -6.38
C GLN A 413 -9.79 -20.75 -5.33
N GLU A 414 -9.20 -21.89 -5.71
CA GLU A 414 -9.21 -23.07 -4.81
C GLU A 414 -7.96 -23.39 -3.97
N GLU A 415 -6.86 -22.61 -3.97
CA GLU A 415 -5.59 -23.14 -3.38
C GLU A 415 -4.86 -22.34 -2.28
N ASN A 416 -5.49 -21.33 -1.66
CA ASN A 416 -4.79 -20.38 -0.78
C ASN A 416 -5.36 -20.22 0.64
N ARG A 417 -5.62 -21.31 1.37
CA ARG A 417 -5.81 -21.25 2.84
C ARG A 417 -4.65 -21.92 3.57
N MET A 418 -4.01 -21.20 4.49
CA MET A 418 -3.11 -21.82 5.46
C MET A 418 -3.96 -22.56 6.50
N HIS A 419 -3.99 -23.89 6.45
CA HIS A 419 -4.57 -24.69 7.53
C HIS A 419 -3.60 -24.81 8.69
N THR A 420 -3.88 -24.12 9.78
CA THR A 420 -3.39 -24.46 11.10
C THR A 420 -4.31 -25.55 11.66
N ARG A 421 -3.88 -26.81 11.62
CA ARG A 421 -4.53 -27.87 12.39
C ARG A 421 -3.50 -28.59 13.27
N SER A 422 -3.74 -28.46 14.58
CA SER A 422 -3.18 -29.30 15.63
C SER A 422 -3.49 -30.77 15.37
N ALA A 423 -2.54 -31.62 15.72
CA ALA A 423 -2.61 -33.07 15.55
C ALA A 423 -3.62 -33.71 16.52
N SER A 424 -4.52 -34.53 15.99
CA SER A 424 -5.08 -35.71 16.68
C SER A 424 -5.74 -36.66 15.66
N GLN A 425 -5.10 -37.83 15.51
CA GLN A 425 -5.60 -39.19 15.20
C GLN A 425 -6.88 -39.38 14.37
N SER A 426 -6.80 -40.14 13.26
CA SER A 426 -7.10 -41.59 13.24
C SER A 426 -7.00 -42.18 11.82
N LEU A 427 -6.67 -43.47 11.77
CA LEU A 427 -6.29 -44.28 10.61
C LEU A 427 -7.49 -45.05 9.99
N SER A 428 -7.26 -45.51 8.75
CA SER A 428 -7.89 -46.64 8.03
C SER A 428 -9.18 -46.29 7.25
N LYS A 429 -9.47 -46.77 6.03
CA LYS A 429 -9.13 -48.02 5.31
C LYS A 429 -9.08 -47.85 3.77
N VAL A 430 -8.29 -48.71 3.12
CA VAL A 430 -8.24 -49.00 1.66
C VAL A 430 -9.20 -50.15 1.35
N ILE A 431 -10.01 -50.05 0.29
CA ILE A 431 -10.59 -51.19 -0.45
C ILE A 431 -10.63 -50.87 -1.95
N MET A 432 -10.21 -51.85 -2.77
CA MET A 432 -10.10 -51.81 -4.23
C MET A 432 -11.39 -52.32 -4.92
N GLN A 433 -11.72 -51.70 -6.08
CA GLN A 433 -12.18 -52.21 -7.41
C GLN A 433 -13.10 -53.46 -7.53
N PRO A 434 -13.94 -53.68 -8.60
CA PRO A 434 -13.55 -53.51 -10.03
C PRO A 434 -14.63 -53.17 -11.12
N ASN A 435 -14.09 -52.87 -12.33
CA ASN A 435 -14.53 -52.99 -13.74
C ASN A 435 -15.99 -53.27 -14.18
N VAL A 436 -16.38 -52.73 -15.35
CA VAL A 436 -16.53 -53.46 -16.65
C VAL A 436 -16.99 -52.52 -17.81
N GLN A 437 -16.37 -52.73 -19.00
CA GLN A 437 -16.69 -52.45 -20.44
C GLN A 437 -17.72 -51.38 -20.87
N GLY A 438 -17.63 -50.70 -22.03
CA GLY A 438 -16.76 -50.84 -23.23
C GLY A 438 -17.43 -50.24 -24.50
N CYS A 439 -16.64 -50.09 -25.58
CA CYS A 439 -16.92 -49.72 -27.00
C CYS A 439 -16.87 -48.20 -27.38
N ILE A 440 -15.91 -47.67 -28.18
CA ILE A 440 -15.51 -47.88 -29.63
C ILE A 440 -16.53 -47.18 -30.57
N SER A 441 -16.25 -46.29 -31.57
CA SER A 441 -15.12 -46.05 -32.51
C SER A 441 -15.18 -44.69 -33.27
N SER A 442 -14.03 -44.31 -33.88
CA SER A 442 -13.76 -43.66 -35.21
C SER A 442 -14.20 -42.20 -35.50
N LEU A 443 -13.31 -41.23 -35.83
CA LEU A 443 -12.42 -40.98 -37.00
C LEU A 443 -13.12 -40.49 -38.29
N THR A 444 -12.81 -39.24 -38.72
CA THR A 444 -12.52 -38.68 -40.08
C THR A 444 -12.51 -37.14 -40.01
N GLN A 445 -11.42 -36.39 -40.29
CA GLN A 445 -10.83 -35.90 -41.56
C GLN A 445 -11.79 -35.22 -42.56
N SER A 446 -11.57 -33.92 -42.83
CA SER A 446 -11.27 -33.34 -44.17
C SER A 446 -11.25 -31.79 -44.19
N ASP A 447 -10.24 -31.23 -44.89
CA ASP A 447 -10.18 -29.85 -45.43
C ASP A 447 -11.18 -29.66 -46.60
N PRO A 448 -11.39 -28.43 -47.10
CA PRO A 448 -10.69 -28.08 -48.35
C PRO A 448 -10.20 -26.63 -48.47
N SER A 449 -9.21 -26.48 -49.36
CA SER A 449 -8.55 -25.29 -49.90
C SER A 449 -9.32 -24.58 -51.02
N ASP A 450 -9.13 -23.27 -51.20
CA ASP A 450 -8.88 -22.63 -52.51
C ASP A 450 -8.51 -21.13 -52.37
N SER A 451 -8.15 -20.44 -53.44
CA SER A 451 -6.79 -20.02 -53.80
C SER A 451 -6.83 -18.67 -54.55
N ARG A 452 -5.64 -18.09 -54.84
CA ARG A 452 -5.29 -17.00 -55.81
C ARG A 452 -5.30 -15.55 -55.28
N LYS A 453 -4.40 -14.63 -55.65
CA LYS A 453 -3.14 -14.59 -56.47
C LYS A 453 -2.50 -13.19 -56.33
N ARG A 454 -1.14 -13.14 -56.29
CA ARG A 454 -0.15 -12.20 -56.91
C ARG A 454 -0.34 -10.67 -56.73
N THR A 455 0.70 -9.84 -56.52
CA THR A 455 1.85 -9.59 -57.42
C THR A 455 2.98 -8.79 -56.70
N ARG A 456 4.07 -8.53 -57.43
CA ARG A 456 5.51 -8.43 -57.09
C ARG A 456 6.09 -7.01 -57.29
N ALA A 457 7.33 -6.81 -56.79
CA ALA A 457 8.38 -5.86 -57.23
C ALA A 457 8.32 -4.42 -56.64
N SER A 458 9.38 -3.63 -56.45
CA SER A 458 10.86 -3.75 -56.32
C SER A 458 11.40 -2.34 -55.95
N LEU A 459 12.60 -2.26 -55.36
CA LEU A 459 13.44 -1.07 -55.01
C LEU A 459 13.78 -0.15 -56.24
N PRO A 460 14.57 0.98 -56.18
CA PRO A 460 15.43 1.54 -55.09
C PRO A 460 15.55 3.10 -54.95
N ALA A 461 16.33 3.49 -53.91
CA ALA A 461 17.34 4.57 -53.80
C ALA A 461 17.04 6.09 -53.95
N ASN A 462 17.38 6.84 -52.89
CA ASN A 462 18.26 8.04 -52.79
C ASN A 462 18.04 8.66 -51.38
N GLY A 463 19.00 9.09 -50.56
CA GLY A 463 20.36 9.61 -50.78
C GLY A 463 20.44 10.99 -50.08
N VAL A 464 21.56 11.29 -49.39
CA VAL A 464 21.92 12.55 -48.68
C VAL A 464 21.33 12.66 -47.25
N GLY A 465 22.07 12.77 -46.14
CA GLY A 465 23.47 13.05 -45.87
C GLY A 465 23.58 14.26 -44.93
N LYS A 466 24.02 14.08 -43.66
CA LYS A 466 24.88 15.04 -42.92
C LYS A 466 25.28 14.57 -41.51
N ARG A 467 26.60 14.45 -41.36
CA ARG A 467 27.49 14.85 -40.23
C ARG A 467 27.29 14.21 -38.85
N ARG A 468 28.20 13.26 -38.54
CA ARG A 468 28.68 12.92 -37.20
C ARG A 468 29.76 13.94 -36.77
N ILE A 469 29.65 14.45 -35.55
CA ILE A 469 30.75 15.09 -34.81
C ILE A 469 31.22 14.11 -33.75
N VAL A 470 32.52 13.83 -33.75
CA VAL A 470 33.24 13.06 -32.74
C VAL A 470 33.91 14.05 -31.81
N SER A 471 33.74 13.89 -30.50
CA SER A 471 34.68 14.40 -29.51
C SER A 471 34.87 13.38 -28.38
N ARG A 472 36.14 13.06 -28.13
CA ARG A 472 36.63 12.21 -27.03
C ARG A 472 37.08 13.09 -25.84
N PRO A 473 37.27 12.51 -24.64
CA PRO A 473 37.14 13.20 -23.36
C PRO A 473 38.44 13.81 -22.82
N ARG A 474 38.32 14.77 -21.89
CA ARG A 474 39.42 15.23 -21.03
C ARG A 474 39.21 14.79 -19.57
N ARG A 475 40.28 14.25 -18.99
CA ARG A 475 40.47 13.93 -17.57
C ARG A 475 40.74 15.20 -16.74
N GLY A 476 40.44 15.16 -15.44
CA GLY A 476 40.97 16.10 -14.44
C GLY A 476 40.39 15.87 -13.04
N CYS A 477 41.17 15.24 -12.16
CA CYS A 477 40.90 14.98 -10.74
C CYS A 477 40.63 16.24 -9.90
N ARG A 478 39.88 16.08 -8.81
CA ARG A 478 40.31 16.45 -7.43
C ARG A 478 39.44 15.77 -6.37
N SER A 479 40.11 15.01 -5.52
CA SER A 479 39.63 14.30 -4.34
C SER A 479 39.59 15.22 -3.12
N PHE A 480 38.51 15.17 -2.33
CA PHE A 480 38.46 15.70 -0.96
C PHE A 480 38.22 14.54 0.03
N PRO A 481 38.86 14.54 1.22
CA PRO A 481 38.83 13.44 2.17
C PRO A 481 37.51 13.36 2.96
N PRO A 482 37.11 12.18 3.47
CA PRO A 482 35.87 12.02 4.22
C PRO A 482 36.01 12.45 5.69
N ILE A 483 35.08 13.28 6.14
CA ILE A 483 34.88 13.65 7.54
C ILE A 483 34.26 12.45 8.28
N ARG A 484 34.97 11.96 9.30
CA ARG A 484 34.44 11.01 10.29
C ARG A 484 33.37 11.72 11.14
N LEU A 485 32.13 11.26 11.06
CA LEU A 485 31.13 11.49 12.12
C LEU A 485 30.94 10.19 12.90
N SER A 486 31.35 10.26 14.17
CA SER A 486 31.20 9.23 15.18
C SER A 486 29.74 8.92 15.47
N LYS A 487 29.43 7.62 15.51
CA LYS A 487 28.15 7.07 15.96
C LYS A 487 27.90 7.46 17.42
N LEU A 488 26.83 8.20 17.68
CA LEU A 488 26.15 8.21 18.98
C LEU A 488 24.90 7.34 18.85
N CYS A 489 25.01 6.09 19.29
CA CYS A 489 23.89 5.18 19.43
C CYS A 489 23.12 5.58 20.70
N HIS A 490 22.02 6.32 20.55
CA HIS A 490 20.99 6.35 21.58
C HIS A 490 19.95 5.27 21.28
N ALA A 491 19.82 4.32 22.20
CA ALA A 491 18.77 3.32 22.19
C ALA A 491 17.40 4.02 22.25
N LEU A 492 16.59 3.85 21.21
CA LEU A 492 15.20 4.31 21.19
C LEU A 492 14.32 3.30 21.96
N PRO A 493 13.37 3.75 22.81
CA PRO A 493 12.55 2.84 23.60
C PRO A 493 11.62 2.00 22.72
N LYS A 494 11.41 0.75 23.15
CA LYS A 494 10.49 -0.24 22.55
C LYS A 494 9.12 0.38 22.21
N ALA A 495 8.58 0.01 21.04
CA ALA A 495 7.26 0.37 20.57
C ALA A 495 6.19 0.15 21.67
N TRP A 496 5.34 1.15 21.85
CA TRP A 496 4.24 1.11 22.81
C TRP A 496 3.02 0.42 22.19
N PRO A 497 2.24 -0.34 22.98
CA PRO A 497 1.00 -0.93 22.49
C PRO A 497 0.02 0.18 22.07
N PRO A 498 -0.82 -0.07 21.05
CA PRO A 498 -1.78 0.92 20.57
C PRO A 498 -2.73 1.32 21.70
N LEU A 499 -3.01 2.63 21.78
CA LEU A 499 -4.12 3.19 22.52
C LEU A 499 -5.42 2.74 21.82
N LEU A 500 -5.86 1.52 22.13
CA LEU A 500 -7.23 1.08 21.97
C LEU A 500 -7.79 0.92 23.38
N ARG A 501 -8.65 1.85 23.78
CA ARG A 501 -9.65 1.62 24.81
C ARG A 501 -11.01 1.72 24.16
#